data_AF-A0A952S8L3-F1
#
_entry.id   AF-A0A952S8L3-F1
#
_cell.length_a   1.000
_cell.length_b   1.000
_cell.length_c   1.000
_cell.angle_alpha   90.00
_cell.angle_beta   90.00
_cell.angle_gamma   90.00
#
_symmetry.space_group_name_H-M   'P 1'
#
loop_
_entity.id
_entity.type
_entity.pdbx_description
1 polymer ?
#
loop_
_entity_poly.entity_id
_entity_poly.type
_entity_poly.pdbx_seq_one_letter_code
_entity_poly.pdbx_strand_id
1 'polypeptide(L)'
;MLEKPLSNSDRLAQEFLAEARRLHDNVDPIRVLKSRTYKIGESHVLVRAASEGNRRYFFGINYIAIEEIANLDNPFVAFICGSLDRTMIVPAKVLFAQLPNISHDRNGEYKLTIDHDLNLVLAGRNNRLNCGGFINNWDSLSEIVSSPLETKTTAEESLHSILQGRLIEIGNIRGFQTYCPDKSKKFNERKLEDISTLQTCPELQFSDYSLLRQIDVIWFKPKGSYFVPEKAFEIELSTGVWSGVGRMATLMDYANVDLYVIANDAKKFRQVLTSLREYSNRYRFVANESLSQLYAAELNLQELRYDVGL
;
A
#
# COMPACT_ATOMS: atom_id res chain seq x y z
N MET A 1 27.85 10.51 19.85
CA MET A 1 26.45 10.99 19.91
C MET A 1 25.74 10.11 20.93
N LEU A 2 25.19 10.68 22.01
CA LEU A 2 24.37 9.93 22.97
C LEU A 2 23.04 9.57 22.27
N GLU A 3 22.71 8.28 22.21
CA GLU A 3 21.43 7.81 21.68
C GLU A 3 20.28 8.43 22.49
N LYS A 4 19.29 8.99 21.78
CA LYS A 4 18.07 9.50 22.42
C LYS A 4 17.35 8.33 23.09
N PRO A 5 16.84 8.47 24.33
CA PRO A 5 16.05 7.42 24.95
C PRO A 5 14.80 7.13 24.10
N LEU A 6 14.51 5.84 23.93
CA LEU A 6 13.32 5.34 23.22
C LEU A 6 12.05 5.94 23.83
N SER A 7 11.07 6.28 22.99
CA SER A 7 9.76 6.69 23.49
C SER A 7 9.06 5.50 24.18
N ASN A 8 8.12 5.77 25.08
CA ASN A 8 7.34 4.70 25.73
C ASN A 8 6.63 3.79 24.72
N SER A 9 6.08 4.36 23.65
CA SER A 9 5.46 3.58 22.56
C SER A 9 6.46 2.70 21.83
N ASP A 10 7.70 3.17 21.63
CA ASP A 10 8.74 2.36 21.00
C ASP A 10 9.17 1.19 21.89
N ARG A 11 9.30 1.44 23.20
CA ARG A 11 9.58 0.39 24.18
C ARG A 11 8.48 -0.67 24.20
N LEU A 12 7.21 -0.26 24.26
CA LEU A 12 6.07 -1.18 24.20
C LEU A 12 6.06 -2.02 22.91
N ALA A 13 6.34 -1.40 21.77
CA ALA A 13 6.44 -2.13 20.51
C ALA A 13 7.60 -3.13 20.51
N GLN A 14 8.75 -2.80 21.10
CA GLN A 14 9.87 -3.74 21.26
C GLN A 14 9.53 -4.90 22.20
N GLU A 15 8.90 -4.61 23.33
CA GLU A 15 8.43 -5.62 24.29
C GLU A 15 7.43 -6.58 23.60
N PHE A 16 6.50 -6.07 22.80
CA PHE A 16 5.54 -6.87 22.03
C PHE A 16 6.24 -7.80 21.04
N LEU A 17 7.24 -7.29 20.30
CA LEU A 17 8.00 -8.10 19.35
C LEU A 17 8.90 -9.13 20.04
N ALA A 18 9.36 -8.87 21.26
CA ALA A 18 10.09 -9.84 22.06
C ALA A 18 9.17 -10.99 22.48
N GLU A 19 7.96 -10.68 22.92
CA GLU A 19 6.96 -11.69 23.27
C GLU A 19 6.48 -12.48 22.05
N ALA A 20 6.24 -11.81 20.92
CA ALA A 20 5.89 -12.47 19.66
C ALA A 20 6.95 -13.50 19.24
N ARG A 21 8.24 -13.19 19.41
CA ARG A 21 9.36 -14.13 19.13
C ARG A 21 9.44 -15.31 20.09
N ARG A 22 8.88 -15.16 21.30
CA ARG A 22 8.80 -16.24 22.28
C ARG A 22 7.67 -17.22 21.92
N LEU A 23 6.60 -16.70 21.32
CA LEU A 23 5.37 -17.44 21.04
C LEU A 23 5.33 -18.02 19.61
N HIS A 24 6.03 -17.40 18.66
CA HIS A 24 6.00 -17.78 17.24
C HIS A 24 7.41 -17.85 16.66
N ASP A 25 7.64 -18.84 15.78
CA ASP A 25 8.95 -19.10 15.19
C ASP A 25 9.43 -18.02 14.21
N ASN A 26 8.49 -17.29 13.58
CA ASN A 26 8.79 -16.30 12.53
C ASN A 26 8.29 -14.91 12.94
N VAL A 27 9.22 -13.99 13.22
CA VAL A 27 8.93 -12.57 13.49
C VAL A 27 9.89 -11.68 12.71
N ASP A 28 9.47 -11.27 11.51
CA ASP A 28 10.31 -10.51 10.59
C ASP A 28 9.67 -9.17 10.19
N PRO A 29 10.43 -8.07 10.13
CA PRO A 29 9.91 -6.81 9.63
C PRO A 29 9.63 -6.87 8.12
N ILE A 30 8.49 -6.35 7.70
CA ILE A 30 8.17 -6.19 6.26
C ILE A 30 8.84 -4.91 5.75
N ARG A 31 10.11 -5.03 5.33
CA ARG A 31 10.97 -3.89 4.98
C ARG A 31 10.50 -3.04 3.80
N VAL A 32 9.69 -3.63 2.92
CA VAL A 32 9.10 -2.95 1.76
C VAL A 32 8.04 -1.92 2.16
N LEU A 33 7.44 -2.08 3.34
CA LEU A 33 6.48 -1.14 3.91
C LEU A 33 7.18 -0.18 4.88
N LYS A 34 6.72 1.09 4.90
CA LYS A 34 7.21 2.07 5.90
C LYS A 34 6.54 1.89 7.27
N SER A 35 5.37 1.26 7.29
CA SER A 35 4.63 0.99 8.51
C SER A 35 5.37 -0.03 9.39
N ARG A 36 5.08 -0.02 10.70
CA ARG A 36 5.56 -1.03 11.66
C ARG A 36 4.82 -2.36 11.48
N THR A 37 4.92 -2.92 10.29
CA THR A 37 4.30 -4.19 9.92
C THR A 37 5.32 -5.31 10.00
N TYR A 38 4.92 -6.42 10.62
CA TYR A 38 5.75 -7.59 10.82
C TYR A 38 5.02 -8.83 10.36
N LYS A 39 5.73 -9.78 9.76
CA LYS A 39 5.24 -11.15 9.66
C LYS A 39 5.37 -11.77 11.05
N ILE A 40 4.28 -12.27 11.63
CA ILE A 40 4.25 -12.96 12.93
C ILE A 40 3.48 -14.26 12.72
N GLY A 41 4.17 -15.39 12.81
CA GLY A 41 3.59 -16.69 12.44
C GLY A 41 3.14 -16.70 10.99
N GLU A 42 1.86 -16.97 10.76
CA GLU A 42 1.22 -16.99 9.43
C GLU A 42 0.46 -15.68 9.13
N SER A 43 0.66 -14.64 9.93
CA SER A 43 -0.08 -13.37 9.86
C SER A 43 0.83 -12.19 9.54
N HIS A 44 0.26 -11.15 8.93
CA HIS A 44 0.90 -9.85 8.81
C HIS A 44 0.29 -8.88 9.82
N VAL A 45 1.10 -8.37 10.75
CA VAL A 45 0.62 -7.61 11.91
C VAL A 45 1.15 -6.18 11.88
N LEU A 46 0.24 -5.22 11.76
CA LEU A 46 0.55 -3.81 11.96
C LEU A 46 0.58 -3.49 13.46
N VAL A 47 1.76 -3.18 13.99
CA VAL A 47 1.94 -2.91 15.43
C VAL A 47 1.78 -1.42 15.73
N ARG A 48 0.90 -1.11 16.68
CA ARG A 48 0.63 0.24 17.18
C ARG A 48 0.66 0.25 18.70
N ALA A 49 1.35 1.23 19.28
CA ALA A 49 1.48 1.35 20.73
C ALA A 49 1.14 2.79 21.19
N ALA A 50 0.37 2.87 22.26
CA ALA A 50 0.01 4.13 22.90
C ALA A 50 0.12 3.99 24.42
N SER A 51 0.61 5.04 25.09
CA SER A 51 0.49 5.17 26.54
C SER A 51 -0.94 5.54 26.92
N GLU A 52 -1.32 5.26 28.18
CA GLU A 52 -2.65 5.65 28.68
C GLU A 52 -2.75 7.17 28.75
N GLY A 53 -3.81 7.72 28.15
CA GLY A 53 -4.21 9.11 28.30
C GLY A 53 -5.28 9.27 29.38
N ASN A 54 -6.36 9.98 29.07
CA ASN A 54 -7.51 10.16 29.97
C ASN A 54 -8.41 8.91 30.00
N ARG A 55 -7.89 7.79 30.56
CA ARG A 55 -8.55 6.46 30.56
C ARG A 55 -8.90 5.93 29.17
N ARG A 56 -8.14 6.38 28.16
CA ARG A 56 -8.30 6.02 26.76
C ARG A 56 -6.94 5.94 26.09
N TYR A 57 -6.89 5.21 25.00
CA TYR A 57 -5.71 5.05 24.15
C TYR A 57 -6.03 5.56 22.76
N PHE A 58 -5.12 6.33 22.18
CA PHE A 58 -5.32 6.99 20.90
C PHE A 58 -4.29 6.49 19.90
N PHE A 59 -4.77 6.12 18.71
CA PHE A 59 -3.92 5.61 17.64
C PHE A 59 -4.24 6.34 16.34
N GLY A 60 -3.19 6.87 15.71
CA GLY A 60 -3.23 7.37 14.35
C GLY A 60 -2.85 6.25 13.37
N ILE A 61 -3.72 5.99 12.40
CA ILE A 61 -3.37 5.13 11.26
C ILE A 61 -3.69 5.87 9.97
N ASN A 62 -2.63 6.21 9.23
CA ASN A 62 -2.77 6.81 7.91
C ASN A 62 -3.43 5.81 6.94
N TYR A 63 -4.33 6.28 6.09
CA TYR A 63 -5.04 5.45 5.10
C TYR A 63 -4.09 4.63 4.21
N ILE A 64 -2.89 5.14 3.89
CA ILE A 64 -1.88 4.41 3.12
C ILE A 64 -1.51 3.12 3.85
N ALA A 65 -1.28 3.19 5.16
CA ALA A 65 -0.93 2.02 5.97
C ALA A 65 -2.11 1.04 6.09
N ILE A 66 -3.35 1.54 6.09
CA ILE A 66 -4.56 0.71 6.03
C ILE A 66 -4.66 -0.03 4.70
N GLU A 67 -4.43 0.65 3.57
CA GLU A 67 -4.44 0.00 2.25
C GLU A 67 -3.31 -1.02 2.12
N GLU A 68 -2.10 -0.66 2.58
CA GLU A 68 -0.94 -1.55 2.57
C GLU A 68 -1.21 -2.84 3.35
N ILE A 69 -1.72 -2.75 4.59
CA ILE A 69 -2.02 -3.94 5.39
C ILE A 69 -3.22 -4.72 4.84
N ALA A 70 -4.18 -4.05 4.18
CA ALA A 70 -5.38 -4.72 3.64
C ALA A 70 -5.10 -5.66 2.46
N ASN A 71 -4.06 -5.39 1.68
CA ASN A 71 -3.68 -6.23 0.55
C ASN A 71 -2.63 -7.30 0.93
N LEU A 72 -2.28 -7.43 2.21
CA LEU A 72 -1.45 -8.54 2.70
C LEU A 72 -2.33 -9.73 3.10
N ASP A 73 -1.77 -10.93 2.97
CA ASP A 73 -2.45 -12.14 3.42
C ASP A 73 -2.57 -12.18 4.94
N ASN A 74 -3.70 -12.71 5.44
CA ASN A 74 -3.99 -12.86 6.87
C ASN A 74 -3.62 -11.61 7.71
N PRO A 75 -4.21 -10.44 7.42
CA PRO A 75 -3.78 -9.19 8.02
C PRO A 75 -4.42 -8.97 9.40
N PHE A 76 -3.62 -8.42 10.33
CA PHE A 76 -4.02 -8.05 11.68
C PHE A 76 -3.49 -6.67 12.06
N VAL A 77 -4.12 -6.05 13.04
CA VAL A 77 -3.62 -4.84 13.70
C VAL A 77 -3.53 -5.11 15.21
N ALA A 78 -2.34 -4.93 15.77
CA ALA A 78 -2.08 -5.07 17.20
C ALA A 78 -2.03 -3.68 17.86
N PHE A 79 -2.92 -3.44 18.81
CA PHE A 79 -2.99 -2.21 19.60
C PHE A 79 -2.52 -2.47 21.03
N ILE A 80 -1.31 -2.04 21.35
CA ILE A 80 -0.71 -2.15 22.68
C ILE A 80 -1.15 -0.95 23.50
N CYS A 81 -2.01 -1.18 24.49
CA CYS A 81 -2.67 -0.14 25.27
C CYS A 81 -2.00 0.03 26.64
N GLY A 82 -0.89 0.77 26.68
CA GLY A 82 -0.13 1.08 27.89
C GLY A 82 0.78 -0.06 28.40
N SER A 83 0.43 -1.31 28.15
CA SER A 83 1.16 -2.50 28.59
C SER A 83 0.82 -3.74 27.75
N LEU A 84 1.65 -4.79 27.84
CA LEU A 84 1.47 -6.02 27.04
C LEU A 84 0.25 -6.84 27.42
N ASP A 85 -0.14 -6.86 28.70
CA ASP A 85 -1.37 -7.48 29.19
C ASP A 85 -2.64 -6.77 28.70
N ARG A 86 -2.48 -5.60 28.08
CA ARG A 86 -3.56 -4.80 27.50
C ARG A 86 -3.36 -4.65 25.99
N THR A 87 -3.06 -5.75 25.31
CA THR A 87 -2.89 -5.76 23.85
C THR A 87 -4.15 -6.28 23.18
N MET A 88 -4.65 -5.56 22.18
CA MET A 88 -5.78 -5.99 21.35
C MET A 88 -5.26 -6.41 19.97
N ILE A 89 -5.39 -7.69 19.62
CA ILE A 89 -4.91 -8.28 18.36
C ILE A 89 -6.14 -8.53 17.47
N VAL A 90 -6.44 -7.59 16.58
CA VAL A 90 -7.68 -7.59 15.81
C VAL A 90 -7.43 -8.02 14.37
N PRO A 91 -8.21 -8.98 13.82
CA PRO A 91 -8.20 -9.25 12.39
C PRO A 91 -8.53 -7.99 11.60
N ALA A 92 -7.71 -7.63 10.63
CA ALA A 92 -7.82 -6.33 9.97
C ALA A 92 -9.17 -6.15 9.26
N LYS A 93 -9.76 -7.23 8.71
CA LYS A 93 -11.13 -7.22 8.15
C LYS A 93 -12.20 -6.73 9.13
N VAL A 94 -12.09 -7.10 10.41
CA VAL A 94 -13.01 -6.64 11.47
C VAL A 94 -12.85 -5.14 11.69
N LEU A 95 -11.62 -4.64 11.72
CA LEU A 95 -11.34 -3.22 11.85
C LEU A 95 -11.80 -2.43 10.61
N PHE A 96 -11.53 -2.93 9.41
CA PHE A 96 -11.83 -2.25 8.16
C PHE A 96 -13.33 -2.05 7.94
N ALA A 97 -14.15 -3.02 8.33
CA ALA A 97 -15.60 -2.88 8.34
C ALA A 97 -16.10 -1.70 9.19
N GLN A 98 -15.29 -1.22 10.14
CA GLN A 98 -15.62 -0.09 11.01
C GLN A 98 -15.01 1.24 10.57
N LEU A 99 -14.13 1.29 9.56
CA LEU A 99 -13.51 2.54 9.11
C LEU A 99 -14.51 3.66 8.75
N PRO A 100 -15.67 3.38 8.11
CA PRO A 100 -16.69 4.41 7.86
C PRO A 100 -17.24 5.05 9.14
N ASN A 101 -17.15 4.35 10.27
CA ASN A 101 -17.60 4.80 11.59
C ASN A 101 -16.45 5.41 12.42
N ILE A 102 -15.27 5.64 11.83
CA ILE A 102 -14.10 6.21 12.51
C ILE A 102 -13.80 7.58 11.91
N SER A 103 -13.64 8.59 12.77
CA SER A 103 -13.23 9.91 12.31
C SER A 103 -11.81 9.87 11.73
N HIS A 104 -11.58 10.59 10.64
CA HIS A 104 -10.26 10.80 10.06
C HIS A 104 -10.00 12.30 9.90
N ASP A 105 -8.73 12.70 9.88
CA ASP A 105 -8.35 14.07 9.57
C ASP A 105 -8.22 14.31 8.06
N ARG A 106 -8.01 15.57 7.67
CA ARG A 106 -7.85 15.99 6.26
C ARG A 106 -6.63 15.38 5.56
N ASN A 107 -5.68 14.81 6.33
CA ASN A 107 -4.51 14.14 5.79
C ASN A 107 -4.77 12.63 5.60
N GLY A 108 -6.01 12.18 5.81
CA GLY A 108 -6.42 10.79 5.72
C GLY A 108 -5.92 9.93 6.89
N GLU A 109 -5.61 10.52 8.05
CA GLU A 109 -5.29 9.74 9.24
C GLU A 109 -6.55 9.38 10.02
N TYR A 110 -6.88 8.10 10.09
CA TYR A 110 -7.90 7.56 10.98
C TYR A 110 -7.49 7.76 12.43
N LYS A 111 -8.41 8.31 13.23
CA LYS A 111 -8.23 8.58 14.68
C LYS A 111 -8.95 7.49 15.47
N LEU A 112 -8.27 6.39 15.71
CA LEU A 112 -8.82 5.28 16.48
C LEU A 112 -8.70 5.57 17.97
N THR A 113 -9.77 5.33 18.70
CA THR A 113 -9.81 5.47 20.16
C THR A 113 -10.22 4.13 20.76
N ILE A 114 -9.41 3.63 21.68
CA ILE A 114 -9.73 2.44 22.48
C ILE A 114 -10.02 2.92 23.90
N ASP A 115 -11.15 2.48 24.47
CA ASP A 115 -11.52 2.84 25.83
C ASP A 115 -10.81 1.98 26.88
N HIS A 116 -11.04 2.30 28.16
CA HIS A 116 -10.43 1.60 29.27
C HIS A 116 -10.86 0.13 29.37
N ASP A 117 -11.96 -0.28 28.74
CA ASP A 117 -12.41 -1.68 28.73
C ASP A 117 -11.93 -2.41 27.47
N LEU A 118 -10.98 -1.81 26.74
CA LEU A 118 -10.38 -2.30 25.51
C LEU A 118 -11.41 -2.48 24.37
N ASN A 119 -12.43 -1.64 24.30
CA ASN A 119 -13.36 -1.58 23.17
C ASN A 119 -12.98 -0.47 22.19
N LEU A 120 -13.20 -0.71 20.90
CA LEU A 120 -12.99 0.31 19.87
C LEU A 120 -14.18 1.27 19.87
N VAL A 121 -13.91 2.56 20.11
CA VAL A 121 -14.92 3.62 20.11
C VAL A 121 -15.22 4.04 18.67
N LEU A 122 -16.51 4.09 18.34
CA LEU A 122 -17.02 4.44 17.02
C LEU A 122 -17.82 5.75 17.06
N ALA A 123 -18.08 6.32 15.90
CA ALA A 123 -18.93 7.49 15.74
C ALA A 123 -20.35 7.21 16.26
N GLY A 124 -20.93 8.20 16.94
CA GLY A 124 -22.23 8.10 17.59
C GLY A 124 -22.16 7.92 19.10
N ARG A 125 -23.25 8.26 19.79
CA ARG A 125 -23.30 8.23 21.26
C ARG A 125 -23.25 6.79 21.75
N ASN A 126 -22.27 6.49 22.61
CA ASN A 126 -22.05 5.16 23.19
C ASN A 126 -21.82 4.01 22.19
N ASN A 127 -21.45 4.32 20.94
CA ASN A 127 -21.19 3.30 19.93
C ASN A 127 -19.78 2.71 20.11
N ARG A 128 -19.70 1.40 20.31
CA ARG A 128 -18.46 0.66 20.58
C ARG A 128 -18.51 -0.71 19.92
N LEU A 129 -17.42 -1.11 19.28
CA LEU A 129 -17.20 -2.50 18.91
C LEU A 129 -16.64 -3.24 20.12
N ASN A 130 -17.30 -4.33 20.51
CA ASN A 130 -16.79 -5.22 21.55
C ASN A 130 -15.56 -5.98 21.01
N CYS A 131 -14.43 -5.82 21.70
CA CYS A 131 -13.18 -6.45 21.30
C CYS A 131 -12.64 -7.46 22.32
N GLY A 132 -13.48 -7.92 23.26
CA GLY A 132 -13.06 -8.81 24.34
C GLY A 132 -12.38 -10.09 23.84
N GLY A 133 -12.87 -10.67 22.75
CA GLY A 133 -12.28 -11.86 22.11
C GLY A 133 -10.95 -11.64 21.37
N PHE A 134 -10.50 -10.39 21.25
CA PHE A 134 -9.25 -10.02 20.59
C PHE A 134 -8.14 -9.64 21.60
N ILE A 135 -8.46 -9.56 22.90
CA ILE A 135 -7.49 -9.16 23.93
C ILE A 135 -6.50 -10.30 24.15
N ASN A 136 -5.21 -10.02 23.93
CA ASN A 136 -4.08 -10.95 24.05
C ASN A 136 -4.32 -12.30 23.33
N ASN A 137 -5.09 -12.29 22.25
CA ASN A 137 -5.41 -13.50 21.48
C ASN A 137 -4.25 -13.83 20.52
N TRP A 138 -3.10 -14.20 21.07
CA TRP A 138 -1.90 -14.52 20.31
C TRP A 138 -2.08 -15.75 19.41
N ASP A 139 -2.88 -16.71 19.84
CA ASP A 139 -3.16 -17.94 19.09
C ASP A 139 -3.76 -17.65 17.71
N SER A 140 -4.56 -16.58 17.60
CA SER A 140 -5.15 -16.14 16.33
C SER A 140 -4.13 -15.80 15.24
N LEU A 141 -2.87 -15.48 15.60
CA LEU A 141 -1.81 -15.17 14.64
C LEU A 141 -1.20 -16.42 13.98
N SER A 142 -1.39 -17.59 14.61
CA SER A 142 -0.94 -18.89 14.11
C SER A 142 -1.97 -19.55 13.19
N GLU A 143 -3.23 -19.13 13.28
CA GLU A 143 -4.31 -19.66 12.45
C GLU A 143 -4.33 -18.93 11.09
N ILE A 144 -4.36 -19.70 10.00
CA ILE A 144 -4.64 -19.16 8.68
C ILE A 144 -6.15 -18.89 8.64
N VAL A 145 -6.54 -17.62 8.79
CA VAL A 145 -7.96 -17.20 8.63
C VAL A 145 -8.37 -17.21 7.14
N SER A 146 -7.41 -17.43 6.23
CA SER A 146 -7.62 -17.46 4.78
C SER A 146 -8.38 -18.71 4.33
N SER A 147 -9.34 -18.52 3.43
CA SER A 147 -9.92 -19.64 2.68
C SER A 147 -8.81 -20.37 1.89
N PRO A 148 -8.84 -21.71 1.76
CA PRO A 148 -7.78 -22.51 1.13
C PRO A 148 -7.53 -22.23 -0.37
N LEU A 149 -8.23 -21.26 -0.97
CA LEU A 149 -8.16 -20.88 -2.39
C LEU A 149 -7.34 -19.61 -2.66
N GLU A 150 -6.91 -18.86 -1.65
CA GLU A 150 -6.08 -17.67 -1.86
C GLU A 150 -4.59 -18.03 -1.83
N THR A 151 -3.93 -17.88 -2.98
CA THR A 151 -2.48 -18.08 -3.13
C THR A 151 -1.72 -17.10 -2.24
N LYS A 152 -0.76 -17.59 -1.44
CA LYS A 152 0.11 -16.74 -0.61
C LYS A 152 0.85 -15.72 -1.49
N THR A 153 0.53 -14.45 -1.36
CA THR A 153 1.13 -13.31 -2.07
C THR A 153 2.15 -12.63 -1.15
N THR A 154 3.34 -12.38 -1.65
CA THR A 154 4.37 -11.70 -0.85
C THR A 154 4.04 -10.22 -0.65
N ALA A 155 4.54 -9.62 0.44
CA ALA A 155 4.32 -8.18 0.66
C ALA A 155 4.88 -7.30 -0.47
N GLU A 156 5.92 -7.75 -1.18
CA GLU A 156 6.44 -7.06 -2.36
C GLU A 156 5.44 -7.13 -3.52
N GLU A 157 4.87 -8.30 -3.82
CA GLU A 157 3.84 -8.44 -4.85
C GLU A 157 2.56 -7.67 -4.50
N SER A 158 2.17 -7.66 -3.22
CA SER A 158 1.03 -6.86 -2.75
C SER A 158 1.29 -5.37 -2.93
N LEU A 159 2.46 -4.86 -2.54
CA LEU A 159 2.80 -3.45 -2.76
C LEU A 159 2.89 -3.12 -4.24
N HIS A 160 3.43 -4.01 -5.07
CA HIS A 160 3.51 -3.82 -6.52
C HIS A 160 2.10 -3.67 -7.11
N SER A 161 1.18 -4.56 -6.74
CA SER A 161 -0.23 -4.50 -7.15
C SER A 161 -0.93 -3.22 -6.68
N ILE A 162 -0.65 -2.75 -5.45
CA ILE A 162 -1.17 -1.47 -4.94
C ILE A 162 -0.68 -0.30 -5.80
N LEU A 163 0.61 -0.25 -6.12
CA LEU A 163 1.18 0.85 -6.90
C LEU A 163 0.65 0.84 -8.34
N GLN A 164 0.46 -0.34 -8.95
CA GLN A 164 -0.21 -0.47 -10.24
C GLN A 164 -1.65 0.04 -10.19
N GLY A 165 -2.43 -0.39 -9.19
CA GLY A 165 -3.81 0.05 -9.00
C GLY A 165 -3.94 1.56 -8.86
N ARG A 166 -3.07 2.19 -8.06
CA ARG A 166 -3.00 3.66 -7.93
C ARG A 166 -2.70 4.35 -9.25
N LEU A 167 -1.74 3.85 -10.02
CA LEU A 167 -1.42 4.42 -11.34
C LEU A 167 -2.60 4.29 -12.32
N ILE A 168 -3.31 3.16 -12.31
CA ILE A 168 -4.50 2.95 -13.14
C ILE A 168 -5.59 3.96 -12.76
N GLU A 169 -5.93 4.07 -11.49
CA GLU A 169 -7.01 4.98 -11.07
C GLU A 169 -6.66 6.45 -11.27
N ILE A 170 -5.41 6.89 -11.01
CA ILE A 170 -4.96 8.24 -11.35
C ILE A 170 -5.11 8.49 -12.86
N GLY A 171 -4.70 7.53 -13.70
CA GLY A 171 -4.84 7.62 -15.15
C GLY A 171 -6.30 7.79 -15.57
N ASN A 172 -7.19 6.99 -15.00
CA ASN A 172 -8.62 7.03 -15.26
C ASN A 172 -9.26 8.37 -14.83
N ILE A 173 -8.94 8.85 -13.61
CA ILE A 173 -9.40 10.16 -13.09
C ILE A 173 -8.98 11.29 -14.03
N ARG A 174 -7.79 11.19 -14.60
CA ARG A 174 -7.24 12.17 -15.56
C ARG A 174 -7.72 11.96 -17.01
N GLY A 175 -8.62 11.02 -17.26
CA GLY A 175 -9.22 10.77 -18.56
C GLY A 175 -8.33 10.01 -19.56
N PHE A 176 -7.28 9.34 -19.09
CA PHE A 176 -6.48 8.44 -19.92
C PHE A 176 -7.16 7.07 -20.06
N GLN A 177 -6.75 6.36 -21.10
CA GLN A 177 -7.03 4.93 -21.26
C GLN A 177 -5.85 4.14 -20.67
N THR A 178 -6.11 3.21 -19.78
CA THR A 178 -5.08 2.56 -18.95
C THR A 178 -4.95 1.07 -19.25
N TYR A 179 -3.72 0.60 -19.32
CA TYR A 179 -3.39 -0.82 -19.52
C TYR A 179 -2.43 -1.29 -18.43
N CYS A 180 -2.63 -2.52 -17.96
CA CYS A 180 -1.75 -3.23 -17.03
C CYS A 180 -1.74 -4.74 -17.39
N PRO A 181 -0.58 -5.41 -17.44
CA PRO A 181 -0.49 -6.83 -17.75
C PRO A 181 -0.97 -7.75 -16.60
N ASP A 182 -0.91 -7.29 -15.35
CA ASP A 182 -1.16 -8.09 -14.15
C ASP A 182 -2.67 -8.23 -13.81
N LYS A 183 -3.43 -8.65 -14.81
CA LYS A 183 -4.90 -8.69 -14.82
C LYS A 183 -5.55 -9.26 -13.55
N SER A 184 -5.05 -10.39 -13.05
CA SER A 184 -5.65 -11.12 -11.94
C SER A 184 -5.25 -10.63 -10.55
N LYS A 185 -4.23 -9.77 -10.45
CA LYS A 185 -3.80 -9.19 -9.18
C LYS A 185 -4.90 -8.25 -8.67
N LYS A 186 -4.97 -8.08 -7.33
CA LYS A 186 -6.00 -7.28 -6.68
C LYS A 186 -5.45 -5.95 -6.16
N PHE A 187 -6.29 -4.92 -6.24
CA PHE A 187 -6.13 -3.64 -5.59
C PHE A 187 -7.48 -3.24 -4.98
N ASN A 188 -7.53 -3.05 -3.66
CA ASN A 188 -8.76 -2.71 -2.94
C ASN A 188 -9.92 -3.68 -3.28
N GLU A 189 -9.64 -4.98 -3.19
CA GLU A 189 -10.55 -6.12 -3.47
C GLU A 189 -11.04 -6.27 -4.92
N ARG A 190 -10.70 -5.34 -5.82
CA ARG A 190 -11.00 -5.43 -7.26
C ARG A 190 -9.79 -5.93 -8.01
N LYS A 191 -9.99 -6.70 -9.09
CA LYS A 191 -8.86 -7.08 -9.93
C LYS A 191 -8.36 -5.89 -10.74
N LEU A 192 -7.08 -5.87 -11.10
CA LEU A 192 -6.52 -4.82 -11.95
C LEU A 192 -7.18 -4.78 -13.33
N GLU A 193 -7.63 -5.92 -13.87
CA GLU A 193 -8.41 -5.97 -15.11
C GLU A 193 -9.76 -5.26 -15.02
N ASP A 194 -10.39 -5.26 -13.85
CA ASP A 194 -11.72 -4.66 -13.65
C ASP A 194 -11.64 -3.13 -13.59
N ILE A 195 -10.50 -2.58 -13.19
CA ILE A 195 -10.27 -1.12 -13.09
C ILE A 195 -9.49 -0.55 -14.28
N SER A 196 -8.79 -1.38 -15.06
CA SER A 196 -8.10 -0.96 -16.28
C SER A 196 -9.10 -0.71 -17.41
N THR A 197 -8.92 0.37 -18.17
CA THR A 197 -9.87 0.66 -19.28
C THR A 197 -9.56 -0.14 -20.55
N LEU A 198 -8.31 -0.58 -20.73
CA LEU A 198 -7.87 -1.38 -21.87
C LEU A 198 -7.55 -2.81 -21.43
N GLN A 199 -8.31 -3.77 -21.96
CA GLN A 199 -8.12 -5.20 -21.66
C GLN A 199 -6.95 -5.82 -22.42
N THR A 200 -6.48 -5.17 -23.48
CA THR A 200 -5.34 -5.60 -24.29
C THR A 200 -4.45 -4.41 -24.55
N CYS A 201 -3.13 -4.63 -24.54
CA CYS A 201 -2.17 -3.60 -24.90
C CYS A 201 -2.37 -3.21 -26.39
N PRO A 202 -2.52 -1.93 -26.73
CA PRO A 202 -2.48 -1.51 -28.13
C PRO A 202 -1.12 -1.82 -28.77
N GLU A 203 -1.13 -2.34 -30.00
CA GLU A 203 0.09 -2.45 -30.81
C GLU A 203 0.50 -1.06 -31.31
N LEU A 204 1.80 -0.77 -31.27
CA LEU A 204 2.36 0.50 -31.71
C LEU A 204 3.40 0.27 -32.81
N GLN A 205 3.41 1.14 -33.82
CA GLN A 205 4.20 0.96 -35.05
C GLN A 205 5.72 0.88 -34.81
N PHE A 206 6.25 1.72 -33.91
CA PHE A 206 7.68 1.85 -33.60
C PHE A 206 8.02 1.28 -32.23
N SER A 207 7.37 0.19 -31.82
CA SER A 207 7.64 -0.47 -30.54
C SER A 207 7.67 -1.98 -30.71
N ASP A 208 8.58 -2.64 -30.00
CA ASP A 208 8.52 -4.09 -29.79
C ASP A 208 7.34 -4.41 -28.87
N TYR A 209 6.27 -4.97 -29.45
CA TYR A 209 5.05 -5.33 -28.73
C TYR A 209 5.29 -6.33 -27.59
N SER A 210 6.30 -7.20 -27.71
CA SER A 210 6.61 -8.20 -26.67
C SER A 210 7.11 -7.56 -25.38
N LEU A 211 7.88 -6.46 -25.50
CA LEU A 211 8.33 -5.64 -24.37
C LEU A 211 7.25 -4.66 -23.91
N LEU A 212 6.57 -4.00 -24.86
CA LEU A 212 5.54 -3.01 -24.59
C LEU A 212 4.45 -3.57 -23.67
N ARG A 213 3.93 -4.76 -24.01
CA ARG A 213 2.83 -5.37 -23.25
C ARG A 213 3.23 -5.83 -21.84
N GLN A 214 4.53 -5.82 -21.52
CA GLN A 214 5.08 -6.19 -20.20
C GLN A 214 5.40 -4.99 -19.32
N ILE A 215 5.24 -3.76 -19.81
CA ILE A 215 5.39 -2.56 -18.97
C ILE A 215 4.25 -2.55 -17.94
N ASP A 216 4.59 -2.32 -16.67
CA ASP A 216 3.67 -2.47 -15.54
C ASP A 216 2.37 -1.66 -15.71
N VAL A 217 2.46 -0.39 -16.12
CA VAL A 217 1.30 0.43 -16.47
C VAL A 217 1.62 1.34 -17.64
N ILE A 218 0.68 1.46 -18.59
CA ILE A 218 0.77 2.43 -19.69
C ILE A 218 -0.54 3.23 -19.76
N TRP A 219 -0.41 4.54 -19.94
CA TRP A 219 -1.52 5.45 -20.22
C TRP A 219 -1.51 5.86 -21.68
N PHE A 220 -2.68 5.79 -22.29
CA PHE A 220 -2.93 6.14 -23.68
C PHE A 220 -3.98 7.24 -23.79
N LYS A 221 -3.93 7.99 -24.88
CA LYS A 221 -5.04 8.81 -25.35
C LYS A 221 -5.66 8.21 -26.61
N PRO A 222 -6.99 8.13 -26.71
CA PRO A 222 -7.63 7.75 -27.96
C PRO A 222 -7.48 8.89 -28.98
N LYS A 223 -7.13 8.54 -30.22
CA LYS A 223 -7.05 9.46 -31.36
C LYS A 223 -7.64 8.79 -32.59
N GLY A 224 -8.95 9.00 -32.79
CA GLY A 224 -9.72 8.25 -33.80
C GLY A 224 -9.73 6.77 -33.45
N SER A 225 -9.32 5.93 -34.39
CA SER A 225 -9.20 4.47 -34.21
C SER A 225 -7.88 4.01 -33.59
N TYR A 226 -6.98 4.94 -33.24
CA TYR A 226 -5.65 4.63 -32.72
C TYR A 226 -5.50 5.05 -31.26
N PHE A 227 -4.54 4.44 -30.56
CA PHE A 227 -4.12 4.83 -29.22
C PHE A 227 -2.72 5.44 -29.28
N VAL A 228 -2.56 6.61 -28.69
CA VAL A 228 -1.26 7.28 -28.58
C VAL A 228 -0.76 7.07 -27.15
N PRO A 229 0.42 6.44 -26.93
CA PRO A 229 0.99 6.33 -25.59
C PRO A 229 1.37 7.73 -25.09
N GLU A 230 1.13 8.01 -23.81
CA GLU A 230 1.43 9.31 -23.20
C GLU A 230 2.35 9.16 -21.99
N LYS A 231 2.16 8.10 -21.20
CA LYS A 231 2.98 7.82 -20.01
C LYS A 231 3.17 6.32 -19.85
N ALA A 232 4.37 5.91 -19.44
CA ALA A 232 4.70 4.54 -19.11
C ALA A 232 5.37 4.49 -17.74
N PHE A 233 5.05 3.45 -16.96
CA PHE A 233 5.47 3.32 -15.58
C PHE A 233 6.03 1.92 -15.33
N GLU A 234 7.15 1.86 -14.65
CA GLU A 234 7.78 0.63 -14.13
C GLU A 234 7.96 0.74 -12.63
N ILE A 235 7.58 -0.30 -11.89
CA ILE A 235 7.64 -0.32 -10.42
C ILE A 235 8.77 -1.25 -10.00
N GLU A 236 9.80 -0.67 -9.38
CA GLU A 236 11.01 -1.36 -8.96
C GLU A 236 11.11 -1.40 -7.44
N LEU A 237 10.54 -2.45 -6.84
CA LEU A 237 10.56 -2.67 -5.38
C LEU A 237 11.81 -3.41 -4.91
N SER A 238 12.33 -4.33 -5.74
CA SER A 238 13.42 -5.22 -5.33
C SER A 238 14.79 -4.54 -5.36
N THR A 239 15.69 -5.02 -4.50
CA THR A 239 17.10 -4.63 -4.48
C THR A 239 17.93 -5.31 -5.58
N GLY A 240 17.34 -6.18 -6.40
CA GLY A 240 17.98 -6.94 -7.50
C GLY A 240 18.25 -6.16 -8.79
N VAL A 241 18.25 -6.80 -9.97
CA VAL A 241 18.46 -6.08 -11.24
C VAL A 241 17.18 -5.38 -11.67
N TRP A 242 17.25 -4.08 -11.96
CA TRP A 242 16.10 -3.31 -12.47
C TRP A 242 15.94 -3.55 -13.97
N SER A 243 15.12 -4.54 -14.29
CA SER A 243 14.85 -4.94 -15.68
C SER A 243 13.76 -4.10 -16.34
N GLY A 244 12.90 -3.42 -15.56
CA GLY A 244 11.79 -2.63 -16.08
C GLY A 244 12.23 -1.43 -16.91
N VAL A 245 13.31 -0.77 -16.49
CA VAL A 245 13.90 0.37 -17.24
C VAL A 245 14.22 -0.03 -18.69
N GLY A 246 14.72 -1.24 -18.91
CA GLY A 246 15.00 -1.75 -20.26
C GLY A 246 13.75 -1.95 -21.11
N ARG A 247 12.63 -2.41 -20.52
CA ARG A 247 11.37 -2.60 -21.24
C ARG A 247 10.84 -1.28 -21.79
N MET A 248 10.85 -0.22 -20.99
CA MET A 248 10.41 1.12 -21.41
C MET A 248 11.26 1.73 -22.53
N ALA A 249 12.47 1.22 -22.80
CA ALA A 249 13.28 1.68 -23.93
C ALA A 249 12.60 1.43 -25.30
N THR A 250 11.64 0.50 -25.37
CA THR A 250 10.81 0.26 -26.57
C THR A 250 9.93 1.46 -26.95
N LEU A 251 9.79 2.45 -26.05
CA LEU A 251 9.02 3.68 -26.28
C LEU A 251 9.90 4.90 -26.59
N MET A 252 11.21 4.73 -26.79
CA MET A 252 12.15 5.86 -26.98
C MET A 252 11.82 6.75 -28.18
N ASP A 253 11.39 6.15 -29.29
CA ASP A 253 11.03 6.85 -30.52
C ASP A 253 9.74 7.70 -30.36
N TYR A 254 8.96 7.48 -29.30
CA TYR A 254 7.79 8.29 -28.97
C TYR A 254 8.20 9.46 -28.07
N ALA A 255 8.62 10.56 -28.68
CA ALA A 255 9.13 11.74 -27.96
C ALA A 255 8.10 12.37 -26.97
N ASN A 256 6.80 12.15 -27.17
CA ASN A 256 5.75 12.64 -26.29
C ASN A 256 5.56 11.80 -25.01
N VAL A 257 6.14 10.60 -24.93
CA VAL A 257 5.94 9.70 -23.80
C VAL A 257 6.89 10.05 -22.66
N ASP A 258 6.32 10.32 -21.49
CA ASP A 258 7.08 10.40 -20.24
C ASP A 258 7.28 9.00 -19.65
N LEU A 259 8.53 8.65 -19.31
CA LEU A 259 8.90 7.35 -18.73
C LEU A 259 9.15 7.52 -17.23
N TYR A 260 8.42 6.78 -16.39
CA TYR A 260 8.51 6.89 -14.94
C TYR A 260 8.97 5.59 -14.30
N VAL A 261 9.91 5.69 -13.35
CA VAL A 261 10.32 4.58 -12.49
C VAL A 261 9.84 4.88 -11.09
N ILE A 262 8.92 4.04 -10.60
CA ILE A 262 8.38 4.09 -9.24
C ILE A 262 9.26 3.21 -8.36
N ALA A 263 10.00 3.80 -7.43
CA ALA A 263 10.90 3.06 -6.55
C ALA A 263 11.23 3.85 -5.28
N ASN A 264 11.80 3.17 -4.27
CA ASN A 264 12.31 3.84 -3.07
C ASN A 264 13.84 4.03 -3.05
N ASP A 265 14.58 3.43 -4.00
CA ASP A 265 16.04 3.55 -4.07
C ASP A 265 16.49 4.52 -5.17
N ALA A 266 16.47 5.82 -4.85
CA ALA A 266 16.92 6.86 -5.75
C ALA A 266 18.43 6.75 -6.12
N LYS A 267 19.25 6.11 -5.27
CA LYS A 267 20.67 5.94 -5.54
C LYS A 267 20.85 4.90 -6.64
N LYS A 268 20.16 3.77 -6.53
CA LYS A 268 20.16 2.73 -7.55
C LYS A 268 19.54 3.19 -8.86
N PHE A 269 18.47 3.98 -8.82
CA PHE A 269 17.93 4.63 -10.02
C PHE A 269 19.02 5.40 -10.78
N ARG A 270 19.78 6.25 -10.09
CA ARG A 270 20.88 7.00 -10.70
C ARG A 270 21.98 6.08 -11.26
N GLN A 271 22.30 4.99 -10.58
CA GLN A 271 23.28 4.00 -11.06
C GLN A 271 22.79 3.34 -12.36
N VAL A 272 21.54 2.89 -12.41
CA VAL A 272 20.94 2.28 -13.61
C VAL A 272 20.93 3.26 -14.78
N LEU A 273 20.53 4.52 -14.57
CA LEU A 273 20.52 5.53 -15.61
C LEU A 273 21.92 5.94 -16.10
N THR A 274 22.95 5.83 -15.26
CA THR A 274 24.34 6.09 -15.67
C THR A 274 24.80 5.11 -16.76
N SER A 275 24.25 3.90 -16.77
CA SER A 275 24.48 2.90 -17.82
C SER A 275 23.67 3.14 -19.10
N LEU A 276 22.67 4.04 -19.07
CA LEU A 276 21.77 4.40 -20.18
C LEU A 276 21.92 5.88 -20.58
N ARG A 277 23.16 6.35 -20.73
CA ARG A 277 23.49 7.79 -20.83
C ARG A 277 22.68 8.54 -21.88
N GLU A 278 22.48 7.94 -23.06
CA GLU A 278 21.81 8.57 -24.20
C GLU A 278 20.35 8.95 -23.92
N TYR A 279 19.68 8.22 -23.02
CA TYR A 279 18.25 8.40 -22.76
C TYR A 279 17.94 8.68 -21.29
N SER A 280 18.96 8.90 -20.47
CA SER A 280 18.82 9.13 -19.03
C SER A 280 17.88 10.30 -18.68
N ASN A 281 17.81 11.32 -19.53
CA ASN A 281 16.93 12.48 -19.38
C ASN A 281 15.43 12.18 -19.64
N ARG A 282 15.11 11.05 -20.29
CA ARG A 282 13.72 10.64 -20.59
C ARG A 282 13.04 10.00 -19.39
N TYR A 283 13.81 9.46 -18.44
CA TYR A 283 13.31 8.76 -17.28
C TYR A 283 13.14 9.69 -16.08
N ARG A 284 12.03 9.53 -15.36
CA ARG A 284 11.70 10.29 -14.16
C ARG A 284 11.58 9.34 -12.97
N PHE A 285 12.26 9.66 -11.87
CA PHE A 285 12.10 8.93 -10.61
C PHE A 285 10.90 9.45 -9.84
N VAL A 286 10.10 8.54 -9.29
CA VAL A 286 9.01 8.86 -8.37
C VAL A 286 9.10 7.91 -7.18
N ALA A 287 9.11 8.48 -5.97
CA ALA A 287 9.07 7.68 -4.75
C ALA A 287 7.68 7.05 -4.56
N ASN A 288 7.63 5.83 -4.02
CA ASN A 288 6.36 5.13 -3.76
C ASN A 288 5.41 5.99 -2.92
N GLU A 289 5.94 6.64 -1.88
CA GLU A 289 5.17 7.53 -1.00
C GLU A 289 4.59 8.73 -1.75
N SER A 290 5.35 9.34 -2.66
CA SER A 290 4.86 10.47 -3.45
C SER A 290 3.72 10.06 -4.38
N LEU A 291 3.77 8.84 -4.96
CA LEU A 291 2.67 8.28 -5.73
C LEU A 291 1.43 8.05 -4.85
N SER A 292 1.60 7.50 -3.64
CA SER A 292 0.50 7.31 -2.69
C SER A 292 -0.17 8.63 -2.32
N GLN A 293 0.62 9.67 -2.02
CA GLN A 293 0.12 10.99 -1.70
C GLN A 293 -0.64 11.62 -2.87
N LEU A 294 -0.11 11.48 -4.09
CA LEU A 294 -0.79 11.95 -5.30
C LEU A 294 -2.14 11.25 -5.48
N TYR A 295 -2.18 9.94 -5.33
CA TYR A 295 -3.41 9.16 -5.47
C TYR A 295 -4.52 9.65 -4.52
N ALA A 296 -4.23 9.83 -3.23
CA ALA A 296 -5.25 10.36 -2.32
C ALA A 296 -5.64 11.82 -2.61
N ALA A 297 -4.69 12.64 -3.07
CA ALA A 297 -5.02 14.00 -3.47
C ALA A 297 -5.99 14.01 -4.67
N GLU A 298 -5.82 13.10 -5.62
CA GLU A 298 -6.72 12.92 -6.78
C GLU A 298 -8.12 12.45 -6.33
N LEU A 299 -8.21 11.47 -5.42
CA LEU A 299 -9.49 11.00 -4.89
C LEU A 299 -10.24 12.12 -4.14
N ASN A 300 -9.55 12.82 -3.25
CA ASN A 300 -10.15 13.93 -2.51
C ASN A 300 -10.59 15.06 -3.46
N LEU A 301 -9.80 15.37 -4.49
CA LEU A 301 -10.19 16.36 -5.49
C LEU A 301 -11.42 15.91 -6.30
N GLN A 302 -11.50 14.63 -6.63
CA GLN A 302 -12.65 14.05 -7.33
C GLN A 302 -13.93 14.15 -6.49
N GLU A 303 -13.85 13.80 -5.20
CA GLU A 303 -14.97 13.94 -4.25
C GLU A 303 -15.41 15.40 -4.11
N LEU A 304 -14.45 16.32 -3.91
CA LEU A 304 -14.75 17.75 -3.83
C LEU A 304 -15.41 18.30 -5.09
N ARG A 305 -15.00 17.82 -6.29
CA ARG A 305 -15.65 18.18 -7.56
C ARG A 305 -17.09 17.70 -7.60
N TYR A 306 -17.33 16.44 -7.22
CA TYR A 306 -18.67 15.87 -7.15
C TYR A 306 -19.59 16.68 -6.21
N ASP A 307 -19.10 17.02 -5.01
CA ASP A 307 -19.87 17.77 -4.00
C ASP A 307 -20.32 19.16 -4.48
N VAL A 308 -19.51 19.81 -5.34
CA VAL A 308 -19.84 21.11 -5.91
C VAL A 308 -20.48 21.02 -7.30
N GLY A 309 -20.71 19.81 -7.82
CA GLY A 309 -21.34 19.57 -9.13
C GLY A 309 -20.44 19.84 -10.34
N LEU A 310 -19.13 19.61 -10.22
CA LEU A 310 -18.13 19.71 -11.29
C LEU A 310 -17.64 18.35 -11.79
#